data_AF-A0A5S3W0D8-F1
#
_entry.id   AF-A0A5S3W0D8-F1
#
_cell.length_a   1.000
_cell.length_b   1.000
_cell.length_c   1.000
_cell.angle_alpha   90.00
_cell.angle_beta   90.00
_cell.angle_gamma   90.00
#
_symmetry.space_group_name_H-M   'P 1'
#
loop_
_entity.id
_entity.type
_entity.pdbx_description
1 polymer ?
#
loop_
_entity_poly.entity_id
_entity_poly.type
_entity_poly.pdbx_seq_one_letter_code
_entity_poly.pdbx_strand_id
1 'polypeptide(L)'
;QINGLFRESLYGDTPRFDEGGHLFQNYKELEEDVQSRIQVIWDSVNSETIDELTDYVGYHNEFLRLFGFGIESIDYDQEVDSAVV
;
A
#
# COMPACT_ATOMS: atom_id res chain seq x y z
N GLN A 1 -0.57 -6.71 4.77
CA GLN A 1 -0.04 -7.73 3.84
C GLN A 1 0.75 -8.83 4.57
N ILE A 2 1.87 -8.52 5.24
CA ILE A 2 2.74 -9.52 5.90
C ILE A 2 2.02 -10.43 6.91
N ASN A 3 1.09 -9.89 7.71
CA ASN A 3 0.30 -10.74 8.61
C ASN A 3 -0.48 -11.84 7.88
N GLY A 4 -1.05 -11.53 6.70
CA GLY A 4 -1.74 -12.48 5.85
C GLY A 4 -0.79 -13.56 5.33
N LEU A 5 0.41 -13.18 4.87
CA LEU A 5 1.45 -14.12 4.45
C LEU A 5 1.76 -15.17 5.53
N PHE A 6 1.91 -14.74 6.78
CA PHE A 6 2.15 -15.66 7.90
C PHE A 6 0.98 -16.60 8.15
N ARG A 7 -0.24 -16.06 8.19
CA ARG A 7 -1.45 -16.82 8.55
C ARG A 7 -1.93 -17.76 7.45
N GLU A 8 -1.80 -17.35 6.20
CA GLU A 8 -2.39 -18.04 5.05
C GLU A 8 -1.38 -18.95 4.33
N SER A 9 -0.09 -18.63 4.42
CA SER A 9 0.95 -19.30 3.63
C SER A 9 2.05 -19.94 4.49
N LEU A 10 2.84 -19.17 5.24
CA LEU A 10 4.01 -19.71 5.96
C LEU A 10 3.63 -20.72 7.06
N TYR A 11 2.51 -20.46 7.74
CA TYR A 11 1.97 -21.34 8.79
C TYR A 11 0.54 -21.80 8.49
N GLY A 12 0.05 -21.55 7.27
CA GLY A 12 -1.28 -21.98 6.83
C GLY A 12 -1.23 -23.39 6.22
N ASP A 13 -2.35 -24.11 6.30
CA ASP A 13 -2.46 -25.46 5.74
C ASP A 13 -2.56 -25.48 4.20
N THR A 14 -2.87 -24.35 3.58
CA THR A 14 -3.12 -24.22 2.13
C THR A 14 -2.39 -23.02 1.52
N PRO A 15 -1.05 -23.04 1.47
CA PRO A 15 -0.27 -21.97 0.82
C PRO A 15 -0.62 -21.86 -0.67
N ARG A 16 -0.66 -20.63 -1.17
CA ARG A 16 -0.82 -20.33 -2.60
C ARG A 16 0.55 -20.14 -3.22
N PHE A 17 0.79 -20.78 -4.36
CA PHE A 17 2.01 -20.62 -5.13
C PHE A 17 1.71 -20.06 -6.52
N ASP A 18 2.63 -19.26 -7.04
CA ASP A 18 2.64 -18.88 -8.45
C ASP A 18 3.23 -20.01 -9.33
N GLU A 19 3.24 -19.82 -10.64
CA GLU A 19 3.80 -20.81 -11.59
C GLU A 19 5.31 -21.06 -11.38
N GLY A 20 6.02 -20.09 -10.78
CA GLY A 20 7.44 -20.19 -10.44
C GLY A 20 7.71 -20.89 -9.10
N GLY A 21 6.65 -21.23 -8.33
CA GLY A 21 6.77 -21.84 -7.01
C GLY A 21 7.03 -20.84 -5.87
N HIS A 22 6.80 -19.55 -6.07
CA HIS A 22 6.87 -18.54 -5.01
C HIS A 22 5.53 -18.39 -4.29
N LEU A 23 5.56 -17.97 -3.02
CA LEU A 23 4.35 -17.67 -2.27
C LEU A 23 3.57 -16.52 -2.91
N PHE A 24 2.35 -16.81 -3.35
CA PHE A 24 1.53 -15.91 -4.14
C PHE A 24 0.65 -15.03 -3.24
N GLN A 25 1.23 -13.95 -2.72
CA GLN A 25 0.57 -13.06 -1.76
C GLN A 25 -0.14 -11.85 -2.38
N ASN A 26 0.21 -11.50 -3.62
CA ASN A 26 -0.34 -10.37 -4.38
C ASN A 26 -1.58 -10.75 -5.20
N TYR A 27 -2.20 -11.91 -4.95
CA TYR A 27 -3.34 -12.40 -5.72
C TYR A 27 -4.50 -11.40 -5.83
N LYS A 28 -4.81 -10.64 -4.77
CA LYS A 28 -5.86 -9.61 -4.79
C LYS A 28 -5.54 -8.42 -5.71
N GLU A 29 -4.26 -8.10 -5.84
CA GLU A 29 -3.81 -7.01 -6.71
C GLU A 29 -3.89 -7.42 -8.19
N LEU A 30 -3.71 -8.71 -8.47
CA LEU A 30 -3.69 -9.29 -9.81
C LEU A 30 -5.06 -9.83 -10.27
N GLU A 31 -6.14 -9.54 -9.55
CA GLU A 31 -7.50 -9.85 -10.01
C GLU A 31 -7.80 -9.09 -11.32
N GLU A 32 -8.48 -9.74 -12.26
CA GLU A 32 -8.68 -9.22 -13.62
C GLU A 32 -9.46 -7.91 -13.64
N ASP A 33 -10.45 -7.75 -12.77
CA ASP A 33 -11.26 -6.55 -12.63
C ASP A 33 -10.45 -5.38 -12.05
N VAL A 34 -9.58 -5.64 -11.08
CA VAL A 34 -8.63 -4.67 -10.52
C VAL A 34 -7.67 -4.18 -11.61
N GLN A 35 -7.01 -5.11 -12.31
CA GLN A 35 -6.07 -4.78 -13.39
C GLN A 35 -6.72 -4.00 -14.53
N SER A 36 -7.91 -4.43 -14.95
CA SER A 36 -8.68 -3.77 -16.01
C SER A 36 -9.05 -2.34 -15.64
N ARG A 37 -9.47 -2.11 -14.39
CA ARG A 37 -9.82 -0.78 -13.91
C ARG A 37 -8.61 0.13 -13.79
N ILE A 38 -7.48 -0.40 -13.32
CA ILE A 38 -6.21 0.36 -13.25
C ILE A 38 -5.82 0.82 -14.65
N GLN A 39 -5.88 -0.05 -15.66
CA GLN A 39 -5.52 0.31 -17.04
C GLN A 39 -6.37 1.47 -17.58
N VAL A 40 -7.69 1.44 -17.36
CA VAL A 40 -8.60 2.52 -17.79
C VAL A 40 -8.25 3.85 -17.12
N ILE A 41 -7.94 3.83 -15.82
CA ILE A 41 -7.54 5.04 -15.09
C ILE A 41 -6.19 5.54 -15.60
N TRP A 42 -5.24 4.63 -15.82
CA TRP A 42 -3.90 4.96 -16.31
C TRP A 42 -3.93 5.69 -17.64
N ASP A 43 -4.79 5.26 -18.57
CA ASP A 43 -4.91 5.86 -19.90
C ASP A 43 -5.62 7.23 -19.89
N SER A 44 -6.31 7.59 -18.81
CA SER A 44 -7.13 8.81 -18.70
C SER A 44 -6.61 9.85 -17.72
N VAL A 45 -5.77 9.47 -16.77
CA VAL A 45 -5.25 10.37 -15.74
C VAL A 45 -4.30 11.43 -16.32
N ASN A 46 -4.44 12.66 -15.85
CA ASN A 46 -3.56 13.77 -16.16
C ASN A 46 -3.50 14.74 -14.96
N SER A 47 -2.75 15.84 -15.09
CA SER A 47 -2.55 16.80 -14.00
C SER A 47 -3.85 17.45 -13.49
N GLU A 48 -4.89 17.57 -14.32
CA GLU A 48 -6.17 18.15 -13.92
C GLU A 48 -7.10 17.12 -13.24
N THR A 49 -6.89 15.82 -13.49
CA THR A 49 -7.80 14.75 -13.06
C THR A 49 -7.21 13.81 -12.00
N ILE A 50 -5.94 13.96 -11.65
CA ILE A 50 -5.22 13.06 -10.73
C ILE A 50 -5.88 12.93 -9.36
N ASP A 51 -6.34 14.04 -8.79
CA ASP A 51 -6.98 14.04 -7.46
C ASP A 51 -8.39 13.43 -7.48
N GLU A 52 -9.03 13.34 -8.65
CA GLU A 52 -10.36 12.74 -8.82
C GLU A 52 -10.30 11.26 -9.17
N LEU A 53 -9.35 10.88 -10.03
CA LEU A 53 -9.25 9.53 -10.58
C LEU A 53 -8.37 8.59 -9.73
N THR A 54 -7.52 9.14 -8.87
CA THR A 54 -6.59 8.37 -8.05
C THR A 54 -6.71 8.73 -6.58
N ASP A 55 -6.25 7.84 -5.71
CA ASP A 55 -6.10 8.15 -4.29
C ASP A 55 -4.74 8.82 -4.01
N TYR A 56 -4.48 9.96 -4.67
CA TYR A 56 -3.22 10.68 -4.50
C TYR A 56 -3.05 11.21 -3.07
N VAL A 57 -4.15 11.67 -2.45
CA VAL A 57 -4.15 12.15 -1.05
C VAL A 57 -3.75 11.01 -0.10
N GLY A 58 -4.34 9.82 -0.27
CA GLY A 58 -3.97 8.65 0.51
C GLY A 58 -2.51 8.26 0.30
N TYR A 59 -2.05 8.17 -0.94
CA TYR A 59 -0.65 7.88 -1.26
C TYR A 59 0.32 8.88 -0.61
N HIS A 60 0.04 10.18 -0.70
CA HIS A 60 0.87 11.23 -0.11
C HIS A 60 0.92 11.11 1.42
N ASN A 61 -0.22 10.86 2.06
CA ASN A 61 -0.29 10.68 3.50
C ASN A 61 0.44 9.42 3.98
N GLU A 62 0.29 8.30 3.27
CA GLU A 62 1.03 7.07 3.57
C GLU A 62 2.55 7.24 3.37
N PHE A 63 2.96 8.01 2.36
CA PHE A 63 4.37 8.38 2.17
C PHE A 63 4.90 9.18 3.37
N LEU A 64 4.17 10.21 3.81
CA LEU A 64 4.56 11.03 4.96
C LEU A 64 4.66 10.21 6.26
N ARG A 65 3.76 9.23 6.45
CA ARG A 65 3.78 8.32 7.59
C ARG A 65 5.07 7.50 7.68
N LEU A 66 5.70 7.15 6.56
CA LEU A 66 7.01 6.47 6.56
C LEU A 66 8.12 7.29 7.22
N PHE A 67 7.97 8.62 7.22
CA PHE A 67 8.90 9.56 7.85
C PHE A 67 8.42 10.07 9.20
N GLY A 68 7.36 9.45 9.75
CA GLY A 68 6.82 9.81 11.05
C GLY A 68 5.90 11.03 11.07
N PHE A 69 5.37 11.47 9.91
CA PHE A 69 4.43 12.59 9.80
C PHE A 69 2.98 12.11 9.66
N GLY A 70 2.00 12.93 10.07
CA GLY A 70 0.58 12.63 9.91
C GLY A 70 0.07 11.47 10.78
N ILE A 71 0.70 11.21 11.93
CA ILE A 71 0.28 10.21 12.92
C ILE A 71 -0.60 10.89 13.96
N GLU A 72 -1.86 10.48 14.07
CA GLU A 72 -2.89 11.15 14.90
C GLU A 72 -2.52 11.27 16.39
N SER A 73 -1.73 10.34 16.91
CA SER A 73 -1.33 10.32 18.33
C SER A 73 -0.08 11.16 18.65
N ILE A 74 0.50 11.83 17.65
CA ILE A 74 1.73 12.63 17.82
C ILE A 74 1.37 14.12 17.86
N ASP A 75 1.84 14.81 18.90
CA ASP A 75 1.82 16.27 18.96
C ASP A 75 3.03 16.82 18.18
N TYR A 76 2.77 17.36 16.98
CA TYR A 76 3.82 17.92 16.12
C TYR A 76 4.22 19.34 16.50
N ASP A 77 3.50 20.00 17.40
CA ASP A 77 3.86 21.32 17.92
C ASP A 77 4.81 21.22 19.13
N GLN A 78 4.99 20.02 19.68
CA GLN A 78 5.92 19.75 20.77
C GLN A 78 7.38 19.80 20.29
N GLU A 79 8.24 20.50 21.03
CA GLU A 79 9.69 20.48 20.80
C GLU A 79 10.26 19.08 21.09
N VAL A 80 11.08 18.58 20.16
CA VAL A 80 11.77 17.27 20.27
C VAL A 80 13.25 17.43 19.98
N ASP A 81 14.08 16.69 20.72
CA ASP A 81 15.51 16.59 20.42
C ASP A 81 15.69 15.65 19.21
N SER A 82 16.50 16.09 18.25
CA SER A 82 16.84 15.29 17.06
C SER A 82 17.92 14.25 17.34
N ALA A 83 18.66 14.39 18.44
CA ALA A 83 19.62 13.40 18.89
C ALA A 83 18.90 12.22 19.56
N VAL A 84 18.61 11.18 18.77
CA VAL A 84 18.13 9.90 19.30
C VAL A 84 19.34 9.09 19.76
N VAL A 85 19.42 8.78 21.07
CA VAL A 85 20.52 8.03 21.71
C VAL A 85 20.24 6.53 21.70
#